data_AF-A0A117SXY6-F1
#
_entry.id   AF-A0A117SXY6-F1
#
_cell.length_a   1.000
_cell.length_b   1.000
_cell.length_c   1.000
_cell.angle_alpha   90.00
_cell.angle_beta   90.00
_cell.angle_gamma   90.00
#
_symmetry.space_group_name_H-M   'P 1'
#
loop_
_entity.id
_entity.type
_entity.pdbx_description
1 polymer ?
#
loop_
_entity_poly.entity_id
_entity_poly.type
_entity_poly.pdbx_seq_one_letter_code
_entity_poly.pdbx_strand_id
1 'polypeptide(L)'
;MSLIARMKDLVRANINDIISKAEDPEKSLNLYIEDATDHLRQFSVEVNRFEAERLMIEKHIHECEAAIDDWHKQAKLALQQNREDLAHKALEHEQKEKPNKRIQVPV
;
A
#
# COMPACT_ATOMS: atom_id res chain seq x y z
N MET A 1 9.21 -15.79 6.94
CA MET A 1 9.67 -15.22 8.23
C MET A 1 8.91 -13.91 8.46
N SER A 2 8.11 -13.83 9.53
CA SER A 2 7.23 -12.67 9.81
C SER A 2 8.06 -11.40 10.08
N LEU A 3 7.57 -10.24 9.65
CA LEU A 3 8.18 -8.93 9.92
C LEU A 3 8.32 -8.66 11.43
N ILE A 4 7.40 -9.22 12.23
CA ILE A 4 7.41 -9.20 13.69
C ILE A 4 8.63 -9.95 14.25
N ALA A 5 9.05 -11.04 13.61
CA ALA A 5 10.23 -11.79 14.04
C ALA A 5 11.52 -10.97 13.83
N ARG A 6 11.61 -10.23 12.71
CA ARG A 6 12.75 -9.33 12.43
C ARG A 6 12.85 -8.18 13.44
N MET A 7 11.71 -7.60 13.83
CA MET A 7 11.67 -6.59 14.90
C MET A 7 12.17 -7.16 16.24
N LYS A 8 11.71 -8.37 16.58
CA LYS A 8 12.13 -9.06 17.82
C LYS A 8 13.63 -9.34 17.86
N ASP A 9 14.23 -9.70 16.72
CA ASP A 9 15.68 -9.93 16.61
C ASP A 9 16.49 -8.63 16.77
N LEU A 10 16.00 -7.51 16.21
CA LEU A 10 16.63 -6.20 16.34
C LEU A 10 16.61 -5.69 17.79
N VAL A 11 15.49 -5.87 18.48
CA VAL A 11 15.33 -5.55 19.91
C VAL A 11 16.32 -6.36 20.75
N ARG A 12 16.48 -7.65 20.46
CA ARG A 12 17.39 -8.54 21.20
C ARG A 12 18.86 -8.17 21.04
N ALA A 13 19.25 -7.68 19.86
CA ALA A 13 20.61 -7.24 19.60
C ALA A 13 20.99 -5.99 20.43
N ASN A 14 20.07 -5.03 20.58
CA ASN A 14 20.30 -3.79 21.32
C ASN A 14 20.23 -3.95 22.85
N ILE A 15 19.55 -4.97 23.36
CA ILE A 15 19.46 -5.25 24.80
C ILE A 15 20.84 -5.50 25.42
N ASN A 16 21.72 -6.23 24.72
CA ASN A 16 23.08 -6.51 25.22
C ASN A 16 23.88 -5.22 25.43
N ASP A 17 23.68 -4.21 24.58
CA ASP A 17 24.36 -2.92 24.69
C ASP A 17 23.83 -2.09 25.87
N ILE A 18 22.51 -2.12 26.11
CA ILE A 18 21.87 -1.44 27.26
C ILE A 18 22.37 -2.04 28.59
N ILE A 19 22.46 -3.37 28.69
CA ILE A 19 22.93 -4.07 29.89
C ILE A 19 24.37 -3.65 30.25
N SER A 20 25.22 -3.43 29.24
CA SER A 20 26.62 -3.05 29.47
C SER A 20 26.82 -1.61 29.99
N LYS A 21 25.82 -0.74 29.88
CA LYS A 21 25.94 0.72 30.13
C LYS A 21 24.99 1.26 31.20
N ALA A 22 24.06 0.44 31.70
CA ALA A 22 23.04 0.88 32.64
C ALA A 22 23.50 0.79 34.10
N GLU A 23 23.21 1.83 34.88
CA GLU A 23 23.46 1.90 36.32
C GLU A 23 22.51 0.97 37.12
N ASP A 24 21.30 0.76 36.59
CA ASP A 24 20.32 -0.25 37.00
C ASP A 24 19.78 -0.99 35.74
N PRO A 25 20.42 -2.10 35.35
CA PRO A 25 20.10 -2.78 34.09
C PRO A 25 18.70 -3.42 34.09
N GLU A 26 18.16 -3.78 35.24
CA GLU A 26 16.82 -4.37 35.33
C GLU A 26 15.75 -3.33 35.01
N LYS A 27 15.85 -2.14 35.60
CA LYS A 27 14.91 -1.05 35.35
C LYS A 27 15.00 -0.54 33.91
N SER A 28 16.22 -0.37 33.37
CA SER A 28 16.42 0.07 31.99
C SER A 28 15.89 -0.94 30.97
N LEU A 29 16.06 -2.24 31.23
CA LEU A 29 15.54 -3.29 30.36
C LEU A 29 14.01 -3.32 30.35
N ASN A 30 13.38 -3.17 31.51
CA ASN A 30 11.92 -3.15 31.62
C ASN A 30 11.31 -1.99 30.84
N LEU A 31 11.87 -0.78 30.96
CA LEU A 31 11.44 0.40 30.20
C LEU A 31 11.63 0.21 28.69
N TYR A 32 12.73 -0.41 28.27
CA TYR A 32 12.98 -0.70 26.86
C TYR A 32 11.98 -1.71 26.28
N ILE A 33 11.64 -2.76 27.03
CA ILE A 33 10.65 -3.75 26.60
C ILE A 33 9.27 -3.11 26.45
N GLU A 34 8.89 -2.23 27.37
CA GLU A 34 7.64 -1.46 27.28
C GLU A 34 7.60 -0.61 26.01
N ASP A 35 8.64 0.20 25.77
CA ASP A 35 8.77 1.05 24.59
C ASP A 35 8.79 0.25 23.28
N ALA A 36 9.55 -0.85 23.22
CA ALA A 36 9.58 -1.73 22.08
C ALA A 36 8.22 -2.39 21.80
N THR A 37 7.45 -2.70 22.85
CA THR A 37 6.10 -3.27 22.73
C THR A 37 5.13 -2.23 22.16
N ASP A 38 5.23 -0.98 22.60
CA ASP A 38 4.42 0.11 22.08
C ASP A 38 4.75 0.43 20.62
N HIS A 39 6.03 0.47 20.26
CA HIS A 39 6.46 0.62 18.87
C HIS A 39 5.96 -0.52 17.98
N LEU A 40 6.00 -1.77 18.45
CA LEU A 40 5.45 -2.91 17.72
C LEU A 40 3.95 -2.76 17.48
N ARG A 41 3.22 -2.26 18.49
CA ARG A 41 1.77 -2.03 18.40
C ARG A 41 1.46 -0.94 17.36
N GLN A 42 2.18 0.18 17.39
CA GLN A 42 2.03 1.26 16.41
C GLN A 42 2.34 0.78 14.99
N PHE A 43 3.45 0.08 14.83
CA PHE A 43 3.86 -0.49 13.55
C PHE A 43 2.80 -1.44 12.97
N SER A 44 2.17 -2.28 13.81
CA SER A 44 1.09 -3.15 13.36
C SER A 44 -0.12 -2.36 12.85
N VAL A 45 -0.44 -1.21 13.45
CA VAL A 45 -1.52 -0.33 12.99
C VAL A 45 -1.16 0.29 11.64
N GLU A 46 0.09 0.73 11.46
CA GLU A 46 0.57 1.27 10.19
C GLU A 46 0.53 0.23 9.06
N VAL A 47 0.99 -1.00 9.33
CA VAL A 47 0.92 -2.09 8.34
C VAL A 47 -0.52 -2.36 7.92
N ASN A 48 -1.46 -2.43 8.87
CA ASN A 48 -2.88 -2.62 8.56
C ASN A 48 -3.46 -1.45 7.74
N ARG A 49 -3.03 -0.23 8.03
CA ARG A 49 -3.41 0.95 7.25
C ARG A 49 -2.86 0.88 5.82
N PHE A 50 -1.59 0.55 5.65
CA PHE A 50 -0.98 0.37 4.32
C PHE A 50 -1.66 -0.74 3.53
N GLU A 51 -2.05 -1.84 4.18
CA GLU A 51 -2.81 -2.91 3.54
C GLU A 51 -4.18 -2.42 3.06
N ALA A 52 -4.90 -1.67 3.89
CA ALA A 52 -6.18 -1.07 3.52
C ALA A 52 -6.03 -0.07 2.35
N GLU A 53 -4.99 0.77 2.38
CA GLU A 53 -4.67 1.69 1.28
C GLU A 53 -4.35 0.92 -0.01
N ARG A 54 -3.59 -0.18 0.07
CA ARG A 54 -3.30 -1.03 -1.09
C ARG A 54 -4.56 -1.63 -1.68
N LEU A 55 -5.46 -2.18 -0.86
CA LEU A 55 -6.75 -2.72 -1.31
C LEU A 55 -7.63 -1.65 -1.96
N MET A 56 -7.63 -0.42 -1.45
CA MET A 56 -8.35 0.70 -2.07
C MET A 56 -7.78 1.06 -3.44
N ILE A 57 -6.45 1.09 -3.59
CA ILE A 57 -5.79 1.34 -4.88
C ILE A 57 -6.09 0.21 -5.87
N GLU A 58 -5.99 -1.05 -5.45
CA GLU A 58 -6.33 -2.22 -6.28
C GLU A 58 -7.78 -2.15 -6.77
N LYS A 59 -8.72 -1.82 -5.88
CA LYS A 59 -10.12 -1.61 -6.25
C LYS A 59 -10.29 -0.49 -7.26
N HIS A 60 -9.61 0.64 -7.06
CA HIS A 60 -9.68 1.78 -7.97
C HIS A 60 -9.12 1.44 -9.36
N ILE A 61 -8.02 0.70 -9.43
CA ILE A 61 -7.48 0.18 -10.70
C ILE A 61 -8.53 -0.66 -11.43
N HIS A 62 -9.20 -1.56 -10.71
CA HIS A 62 -10.23 -2.41 -11.30
C HIS A 62 -11.44 -1.61 -11.82
N GLU A 63 -11.86 -0.57 -11.09
CA GLU A 63 -12.92 0.34 -11.54
C GLU A 63 -12.52 1.11 -12.82
N CYS A 64 -11.28 1.61 -12.89
CA CYS A 64 -10.76 2.24 -14.11
C CYS A 64 -10.68 1.27 -15.28
N GLU A 65 -10.23 0.03 -15.07
CA GLU A 65 -10.20 -1.01 -16.11
C GLU A 65 -11.60 -1.30 -16.66
N ALA A 66 -12.60 -1.44 -15.78
CA ALA A 66 -13.99 -1.63 -16.20
C ALA A 66 -14.52 -0.43 -17.00
N ALA A 67 -14.22 0.79 -16.56
CA ALA A 67 -14.62 2.01 -17.26
C ALA A 67 -13.98 2.09 -18.67
N ILE A 68 -12.69 1.77 -18.79
CA ILE A 68 -11.97 1.70 -20.07
C ILE A 68 -12.66 0.71 -21.02
N ASP A 69 -12.98 -0.50 -20.54
CA ASP A 69 -13.66 -1.50 -21.35
C ASP A 69 -15.03 -1.02 -21.86
N ASP A 70 -15.77 -0.30 -21.03
CA ASP A 70 -17.07 0.23 -21.40
C ASP A 70 -16.97 1.38 -22.40
N TRP A 71 -16.02 2.31 -22.23
CA TRP A 71 -15.73 3.33 -23.24
C TRP A 71 -15.32 2.70 -24.57
N HIS A 72 -14.53 1.64 -24.52
CA HIS A 72 -14.09 0.92 -25.70
C HIS A 72 -15.26 0.22 -26.43
N LYS A 73 -16.21 -0.38 -25.70
CA LYS A 73 -17.45 -0.94 -26.27
C LYS A 73 -18.31 0.15 -26.90
N GLN A 74 -18.47 1.30 -26.24
CA GLN A 74 -19.24 2.43 -26.76
C GLN A 74 -18.62 2.98 -28.06
N ALA A 75 -17.29 3.09 -28.12
CA ALA A 75 -16.59 3.48 -29.34
C ALA A 75 -16.86 2.51 -30.49
N LYS A 76 -16.79 1.20 -30.24
CA LYS A 76 -17.12 0.16 -31.25
C LYS A 76 -18.57 0.27 -31.74
N LEU A 77 -19.52 0.48 -30.82
CA LEU A 77 -20.93 0.64 -31.18
C LEU A 77 -21.17 1.91 -32.01
N ALA A 78 -20.52 3.01 -31.67
CA ALA A 78 -20.59 4.25 -32.44
C ALA A 78 -20.05 4.09 -33.86
N LEU A 79 -18.94 3.35 -34.03
CA LEU A 79 -18.39 3.01 -35.36
C LEU A 79 -19.36 2.15 -36.16
N GLN A 80 -20.00 1.14 -35.55
CA GLN A 80 -21.02 0.32 -36.21
C GLN A 80 -22.23 1.14 -36.71
N GLN A 81 -22.52 2.26 -36.04
CA GLN A 81 -23.58 3.19 -36.43
C GLN A 81 -23.11 4.30 -37.38
N ASN A 82 -21.88 4.22 -37.91
CA ASN A 82 -21.24 5.28 -38.72
C ASN A 82 -21.20 6.65 -38.03
N ARG A 83 -21.11 6.67 -36.69
CA ARG A 83 -21.00 7.90 -35.88
C ARG A 83 -19.56 8.07 -35.38
N GLU A 84 -18.66 8.41 -36.30
CA GLU A 84 -17.23 8.56 -36.02
C GLU A 84 -16.92 9.61 -34.94
N ASP A 85 -17.67 10.71 -34.91
CA ASP A 85 -17.51 11.77 -33.89
C ASP A 85 -17.73 11.25 -32.46
N LEU A 86 -18.70 10.34 -32.28
CA LEU A 86 -18.98 9.74 -30.98
C LEU A 86 -17.94 8.69 -30.61
N ALA A 87 -17.41 7.96 -31.60
CA ALA A 87 -16.33 7.01 -31.37
C ALA A 87 -15.05 7.72 -30.92
N HIS A 88 -14.70 8.84 -31.56
CA HIS A 88 -13.55 9.65 -31.16
C HIS A 88 -13.67 10.17 -29.73
N LYS A 89 -14.83 10.71 -29.35
CA LYS A 89 -15.07 11.18 -27.98
C LYS A 89 -14.96 10.05 -26.96
N ALA A 90 -15.53 8.88 -27.24
CA ALA A 90 -15.44 7.73 -26.35
C ALA A 90 -13.98 7.27 -26.13
N LEU A 91 -13.15 7.27 -27.18
CA LEU A 91 -11.73 6.95 -27.06
C LEU A 91 -10.93 8.01 -26.30
N GLU A 92 -11.31 9.29 -26.41
CA GLU A 92 -10.70 10.36 -25.62
C GLU A 92 -10.99 10.20 -24.12
N HIS A 93 -12.22 9.79 -23.77
CA HIS A 93 -12.57 9.44 -22.39
C HIS A 93 -11.83 8.20 -21.90
N GLU A 94 -11.72 7.15 -22.73
CA GLU A 94 -10.91 5.95 -22.43
C GLU A 94 -9.46 6.31 -22.10
N GLN A 95 -8.85 7.24 -22.86
CA GLN A 95 -7.47 7.63 -22.66
C GLN A 95 -7.25 8.39 -21.35
N LYS A 96 -8.24 9.15 -20.88
CA LYS A 96 -8.20 9.89 -19.61
C LYS A 96 -8.32 8.96 -18.40
N GLU A 97 -9.07 7.87 -18.52
CA GLU A 97 -9.28 6.88 -17.45
C GLU A 97 -8.10 5.90 -17.26
N LYS A 98 -7.12 5.90 -18.17
CA LYS A 98 -5.96 4.97 -18.07
C LYS A 98 -5.14 5.27 -16.81
N PRO A 99 -5.06 4.33 -15.85
CA PRO A 99 -4.29 4.56 -14.63
C PRO A 99 -2.80 4.71 -14.98
N ASN A 100 -2.15 5.71 -14.38
CA ASN A 100 -0.74 6.00 -14.62
C ASN A 100 0.11 4.83 -14.05
N LYS A 101 0.69 4.00 -14.92
CA LYS A 101 1.47 2.78 -14.59
C LYS A 101 2.70 2.97 -13.68
N ARG A 102 2.93 4.19 -13.15
CA ARG A 102 4.09 4.55 -12.31
C ARG A 102 3.86 4.46 -10.81
N ILE A 103 2.69 4.04 -10.34
CA ILE A 103 2.49 3.75 -8.91
C ILE A 103 3.13 2.39 -8.61
N GLN A 104 4.46 2.35 -8.60
CA GLN A 104 5.21 1.26 -8.01
C GLN A 104 4.95 1.33 -6.50
N VAL A 105 4.28 0.32 -5.98
CA VAL A 105 4.12 0.12 -4.55
C VAL A 105 5.54 0.07 -3.95
N PRO A 106 5.91 0.97 -3.02
CA PRO A 106 7.18 0.86 -2.34
C PRO A 106 7.15 -0.43 -1.51
N VAL A 107 8.09 -1.34 -1.80
CA VAL A 107 8.33 -2.59 -1.05
C VAL A 107 9.03 -2.26 0.27
#